data_AF-A0A510JID7-F1
#
_entry.id   AF-A0A510JID7-F1
#
_cell.length_a   1.000
_cell.length_b   1.000
_cell.length_c   1.000
_cell.angle_alpha   90.00
_cell.angle_beta   90.00
_cell.angle_gamma   90.00
#
_symmetry.space_group_name_H-M   'P 1'
#
loop_
_entity.id
_entity.type
_entity.pdbx_description
1 polymer ?
#
loop_
_entity_poly.entity_id
_entity_poly.type
_entity_poly.pdbx_seq_one_letter_code
_entity_poly.pdbx_strand_id
1 'polypeptide(L)'
;MKKLMENLDETIWENVKKIDKENFDKIENELKIKFPENDVKYLKNFNRGTSINTVFIIDDKKFNIELLTFEYKYFNKNLDYFHESTGNYFANRKIVPVISKTQFLDEIRESKEYVVAYDFTKNNSNPEIVYIMFKNKDIGKDVLRNYVYIEDSVTEKKLGDKSSVILDYMYVTDEKPKEAEVGWLFEEFSTKEEIEEFQKEIGLRFPEKYLNFLYKAIDENGIRIYPQKYKSKYRKELSDTNFEYGEYMMLKEIKNNYKFLLDEFKPYPKKLIPIYECISECYICLDYRGELNTTLKEPRITYFNSEESGNRRFVPIADSYEAFLDMIEVDKKKVEMEKKAMEERYLYGDQILEMIKDEE
;
A
#
# COMPACT_ATOMS: atom_id res chain seq x y z
N MET A 1 -23.03 -4.84 16.98
CA MET A 1 -23.23 -3.73 16.01
C MET A 1 -24.23 -2.76 16.60
N LYS A 2 -23.90 -1.47 16.61
CA LYS A 2 -24.76 -0.38 17.11
C LYS A 2 -25.04 0.60 15.97
N LYS A 3 -26.16 1.32 16.03
CA LYS A 3 -26.48 2.33 15.01
C LYS A 3 -25.58 3.55 15.18
N LEU A 4 -25.07 4.10 14.07
CA LEU A 4 -24.10 5.20 14.12
C LEU A 4 -24.69 6.48 14.74
N MET A 5 -25.96 6.81 14.48
CA MET A 5 -26.59 8.00 15.06
C MET A 5 -26.54 8.06 16.60
N GLU A 6 -26.44 6.90 17.25
CA GLU A 6 -26.36 6.79 18.71
C GLU A 6 -24.93 6.91 19.24
N ASN A 7 -23.91 6.81 18.37
CA ASN A 7 -22.48 6.74 18.71
C ASN A 7 -21.64 7.40 17.60
N LEU A 8 -21.98 8.64 17.21
CA LEU A 8 -21.35 9.36 16.10
C LEU A 8 -19.83 9.57 16.31
N ASP A 9 -19.41 9.56 17.57
CA ASP A 9 -18.04 9.65 18.07
C ASP A 9 -17.19 8.38 17.84
N GLU A 10 -17.84 7.21 17.68
CA GLU A 10 -17.14 5.93 17.59
C GLU A 10 -16.57 5.64 16.18
N THR A 11 -16.93 6.38 15.13
CA THR A 11 -16.41 6.09 13.77
C THR A 11 -14.92 6.38 13.68
N ILE A 12 -14.18 5.41 13.14
CA ILE A 12 -12.75 5.53 12.84
C ILE A 12 -12.56 5.58 11.34
N TRP A 13 -11.92 6.65 10.86
CA TRP A 13 -11.56 6.84 9.47
C TRP A 13 -10.06 6.67 9.26
N GLU A 14 -9.67 6.10 8.13
CA GLU A 14 -8.31 6.11 7.59
C GLU A 14 -8.26 6.74 6.20
N ASN A 15 -7.05 7.05 5.72
CA ASN A 15 -6.77 7.59 4.38
C ASN A 15 -7.49 8.92 4.06
N VAL A 16 -7.90 9.64 5.11
CA VAL A 16 -8.57 10.93 5.00
C VAL A 16 -7.62 11.98 4.43
N LYS A 17 -8.05 12.68 3.39
CA LYS A 17 -7.31 13.80 2.80
C LYS A 17 -8.20 15.03 2.71
N LYS A 18 -7.99 15.97 3.63
CA LYS A 18 -8.71 17.26 3.65
C LYS A 18 -8.53 18.01 2.33
N ILE A 19 -9.60 18.66 1.89
CA ILE A 19 -9.60 19.49 0.68
C ILE A 19 -10.23 20.85 0.92
N ASP A 20 -9.77 21.83 0.15
CA ASP A 20 -10.21 23.21 0.25
C ASP A 20 -11.59 23.43 -0.38
N LYS A 21 -12.29 24.45 0.10
CA LYS A 21 -13.61 24.86 -0.41
C LYS A 21 -13.57 25.19 -1.91
N GLU A 22 -12.46 25.72 -2.40
CA GLU A 22 -12.28 26.05 -3.82
C GLU A 22 -12.51 24.84 -4.75
N ASN A 23 -12.23 23.60 -4.30
CA ASN A 23 -12.55 22.41 -5.09
C ASN A 23 -14.06 22.25 -5.28
N PHE A 24 -14.84 22.41 -4.20
CA PHE A 24 -16.29 22.38 -4.26
C PHE A 24 -16.84 23.52 -5.10
N ASP A 25 -16.34 24.75 -4.92
CA ASP A 25 -16.78 25.90 -5.71
C ASP A 25 -16.58 25.65 -7.22
N LYS A 26 -15.49 25.00 -7.63
CA LYS A 26 -15.25 24.61 -9.03
C LYS A 26 -16.26 23.56 -9.51
N ILE A 27 -16.49 22.51 -8.72
CA ILE A 27 -17.46 21.45 -9.03
C ILE A 27 -18.89 22.02 -9.16
N GLU A 28 -19.30 22.85 -8.20
CA GLU A 28 -20.60 23.52 -8.17
C GLU A 28 -20.82 24.39 -9.41
N ASN A 29 -19.80 25.18 -9.78
CA ASN A 29 -19.85 26.02 -10.98
C ASN A 29 -19.91 25.20 -12.28
N GLU A 30 -19.13 24.12 -12.39
CA GLU A 30 -19.12 23.26 -13.58
C GLU A 30 -20.46 22.56 -13.79
N LEU A 31 -21.00 21.94 -12.73
CA LEU A 31 -22.26 21.19 -12.79
C LEU A 31 -23.51 22.08 -12.66
N LYS A 32 -23.33 23.36 -12.33
CA LYS A 32 -24.39 24.31 -12.00
C LYS A 32 -25.30 23.77 -10.90
N ILE A 33 -24.69 23.34 -9.81
CA ILE A 33 -25.33 22.81 -8.59
C ILE A 33 -24.80 23.56 -7.37
N LYS A 34 -25.39 23.31 -6.21
CA LYS A 34 -24.93 23.80 -4.91
C LYS A 34 -25.14 22.68 -3.88
N PHE A 35 -24.06 22.19 -3.30
CA PHE A 35 -24.16 21.20 -2.22
C PHE A 35 -24.75 21.86 -0.96
N PRO A 36 -25.47 21.11 -0.13
CA PRO A 36 -25.87 21.60 1.18
C PRO A 36 -24.63 21.96 2.02
N GLU A 37 -24.65 23.11 2.68
CA GLU A 37 -23.48 23.67 3.38
C GLU A 37 -22.92 22.74 4.47
N ASN A 38 -23.82 22.10 5.23
CA ASN A 38 -23.43 21.10 6.23
C ASN A 38 -22.68 19.92 5.59
N ASP A 39 -23.11 19.48 4.41
CA ASP A 39 -22.52 18.33 3.72
C ASP A 39 -21.13 18.66 3.20
N VAL A 40 -20.93 19.88 2.68
CA VAL A 40 -19.61 20.38 2.26
C VAL A 40 -18.62 20.34 3.42
N LYS A 41 -19.04 20.72 4.64
CA LYS A 41 -18.18 20.65 5.83
C LYS A 41 -17.70 19.22 6.11
N TYR A 42 -18.58 18.22 5.99
CA TYR A 42 -18.21 16.82 6.15
C TYR A 42 -17.36 16.30 5.00
N LEU A 43 -17.80 16.48 3.76
CA LEU A 43 -17.11 15.96 2.57
C LEU A 43 -15.71 16.55 2.43
N LYS A 44 -15.48 17.82 2.76
CA LYS A 44 -14.14 18.42 2.80
C LYS A 44 -13.22 17.73 3.78
N ASN A 45 -13.73 17.40 4.95
CA ASN A 45 -12.94 16.86 6.05
C ASN A 45 -12.71 15.35 5.95
N PHE A 46 -13.61 14.59 5.33
CA PHE A 46 -13.53 13.13 5.14
C PHE A 46 -13.28 12.71 3.70
N ASN A 47 -12.89 13.65 2.83
CA ASN A 47 -12.58 13.34 1.45
C ASN A 47 -11.57 12.18 1.34
N ARG A 48 -11.87 11.19 0.49
CA ARG A 48 -11.14 9.90 0.35
C ARG A 48 -11.09 9.01 1.59
N GLY A 49 -11.82 9.33 2.65
CA GLY A 49 -11.84 8.55 3.87
C GLY A 49 -12.40 7.14 3.64
N THR A 50 -11.77 6.16 4.26
CA THR A 50 -12.29 4.79 4.39
C THR A 50 -12.63 4.54 5.85
N SER A 51 -13.84 4.05 6.13
CA SER A 51 -14.24 3.69 7.48
C SER A 51 -13.68 2.32 7.87
N ILE A 52 -13.08 2.23 9.06
CA ILE A 52 -12.53 0.97 9.59
C ILE A 52 -13.60 0.18 10.31
N ASN A 53 -14.24 0.80 11.30
CA ASN A 53 -15.16 0.14 12.20
C ASN A 53 -16.62 0.47 11.91
N THR A 54 -16.92 0.98 10.71
CA THR A 54 -18.28 1.36 10.32
C THR A 54 -18.62 0.75 8.98
N VAL A 55 -19.83 0.23 8.87
CA VAL A 55 -20.34 -0.41 7.65
C VAL A 55 -21.67 0.19 7.25
N PHE A 56 -21.92 0.22 5.94
CA PHE A 56 -23.21 0.54 5.36
C PHE A 56 -24.03 -0.75 5.20
N ILE A 57 -25.27 -0.76 5.68
CA ILE A 57 -26.19 -1.89 5.56
C ILE A 57 -27.46 -1.45 4.83
N ILE A 58 -27.72 -2.00 3.64
CA ILE A 58 -28.91 -1.72 2.84
C ILE A 58 -29.31 -2.96 2.04
N ASP A 59 -30.61 -3.30 2.01
CA ASP A 59 -31.18 -4.42 1.25
C ASP A 59 -30.36 -5.73 1.40
N ASP A 60 -30.10 -6.10 2.66
CA ASP A 60 -29.27 -7.26 3.08
C ASP A 60 -27.81 -7.26 2.59
N LYS A 61 -27.33 -6.13 2.06
CA LYS A 61 -25.92 -5.90 1.72
C LYS A 61 -25.23 -5.15 2.83
N LYS A 62 -23.99 -5.56 3.10
CA LYS A 62 -23.08 -4.96 4.07
C LYS A 62 -21.75 -4.66 3.39
N PHE A 63 -21.26 -3.42 3.48
CA PHE A 63 -19.96 -3.03 2.96
C PHE A 63 -19.34 -1.87 3.75
N ASN A 64 -18.01 -1.79 3.73
CA ASN A 64 -17.27 -0.67 4.34
C ASN A 64 -17.50 0.61 3.52
N ILE A 65 -17.45 1.75 4.18
CA ILE A 65 -17.73 3.06 3.56
C ILE A 65 -16.42 3.62 3.03
N GLU A 66 -16.42 3.91 1.73
CA GLU A 66 -15.33 4.58 1.06
C GLU A 66 -15.87 5.83 0.39
N LEU A 67 -15.40 6.99 0.83
CA LEU A 67 -15.81 8.27 0.27
C LEU A 67 -14.99 8.57 -0.98
N LEU A 68 -15.68 8.93 -2.06
CA LEU A 68 -15.04 9.34 -3.30
C LEU A 68 -14.31 10.68 -3.13
N THR A 69 -13.32 10.91 -4.00
CA THR A 69 -12.58 12.16 -4.01
C THR A 69 -13.36 13.27 -4.71
N PHE A 70 -13.45 14.41 -4.04
CA PHE A 70 -13.95 15.70 -4.53
C PHE A 70 -12.79 16.66 -4.85
N GLU A 71 -11.55 16.18 -4.94
CA GLU A 71 -10.48 16.94 -5.60
C GLU A 71 -10.86 17.17 -7.06
N TYR A 72 -11.01 18.44 -7.47
CA TYR A 72 -11.56 18.80 -8.78
C TYR A 72 -10.86 18.10 -9.96
N LYS A 73 -9.53 17.98 -9.90
CA LYS A 73 -8.73 17.32 -10.95
C LYS A 73 -9.04 15.82 -11.15
N TYR A 74 -9.62 15.16 -10.15
CA TYR A 74 -10.03 13.76 -10.20
C TYR A 74 -11.54 13.59 -10.28
N PHE A 75 -12.30 14.58 -9.80
CA PHE A 75 -13.75 14.54 -9.77
C PHE A 75 -14.37 14.26 -11.14
N ASN A 76 -13.96 14.99 -12.19
CA ASN A 76 -14.50 14.78 -13.53
C ASN A 76 -14.22 13.37 -14.06
N LYS A 77 -13.04 12.81 -13.75
CA LYS A 77 -12.72 11.42 -14.11
C LYS A 77 -13.62 10.41 -13.40
N ASN A 78 -13.96 10.65 -12.13
CA ASN A 78 -14.86 9.80 -11.38
C ASN A 78 -16.28 9.86 -11.94
N LEU A 79 -16.73 11.06 -12.32
CA LEU A 79 -18.03 11.27 -12.94
C LEU A 79 -18.12 10.60 -14.31
N ASP A 80 -17.10 10.77 -15.15
CA ASP A 80 -16.99 10.10 -16.46
C ASP A 80 -17.01 8.58 -16.28
N TYR A 81 -16.23 8.06 -15.33
CA TYR A 81 -16.21 6.64 -15.02
C TYR A 81 -17.60 6.12 -14.60
N PHE A 82 -18.33 6.85 -13.78
CA PHE A 82 -19.70 6.49 -13.39
C PHE A 82 -20.65 6.46 -14.60
N HIS A 83 -20.59 7.45 -15.48
CA HIS A 83 -21.42 7.49 -16.69
C HIS A 83 -21.08 6.35 -17.66
N GLU A 84 -19.79 6.08 -17.89
CA GLU A 84 -19.34 4.95 -18.71
C GLU A 84 -19.79 3.61 -18.13
N SER A 85 -19.63 3.43 -16.81
CA SER A 85 -19.95 2.17 -16.11
C SER A 85 -21.45 1.89 -16.03
N THR A 86 -22.29 2.90 -16.26
CA THR A 86 -23.75 2.74 -16.31
C THR A 86 -24.28 2.76 -17.74
N GLY A 87 -23.41 2.63 -18.75
CA GLY A 87 -23.80 2.62 -20.17
C GLY A 87 -24.57 3.88 -20.59
N ASN A 88 -24.24 5.03 -20.01
CA ASN A 88 -24.94 6.30 -20.19
C ASN A 88 -26.41 6.32 -19.71
N TYR A 89 -26.86 5.35 -18.93
CA TYR A 89 -28.22 5.30 -18.36
C TYR A 89 -28.60 6.61 -17.65
N PHE A 90 -27.64 7.22 -16.94
CA PHE A 90 -27.81 8.48 -16.22
C PHE A 90 -27.34 9.74 -16.98
N ALA A 91 -27.09 9.67 -18.31
CA ALA A 91 -26.49 10.79 -19.06
C ALA A 91 -27.29 12.10 -19.00
N ASN A 92 -28.62 12.03 -18.79
CA ASN A 92 -29.48 13.21 -18.65
C ASN A 92 -29.76 13.61 -17.19
N ARG A 93 -29.13 12.94 -16.21
CA ARG A 93 -29.31 13.20 -14.78
C ARG A 93 -28.04 13.80 -14.20
N LYS A 94 -28.22 14.70 -13.23
CA LYS A 94 -27.11 15.32 -12.49
C LYS A 94 -26.79 14.51 -11.23
N ILE A 95 -26.23 13.33 -11.43
CA ILE A 95 -25.86 12.42 -10.35
C ILE A 95 -24.42 12.68 -9.93
N VAL A 96 -24.20 12.87 -8.63
CA VAL A 96 -22.86 12.99 -8.04
C VAL A 96 -22.64 11.83 -7.06
N PRO A 97 -21.87 10.81 -7.45
CA PRO A 97 -21.50 9.71 -6.56
C PRO A 97 -20.70 10.20 -5.34
N VAL A 98 -20.98 9.63 -4.17
CA VAL A 98 -20.32 10.00 -2.90
C VAL A 98 -19.65 8.78 -2.26
N ILE A 99 -20.36 7.66 -2.20
CA ILE A 99 -19.85 6.39 -1.70
C ILE A 99 -19.97 5.38 -2.84
N SER A 100 -18.92 4.62 -3.09
CA SER A 100 -18.95 3.53 -4.08
C SER A 100 -18.30 2.28 -3.53
N LYS A 101 -18.91 1.12 -3.81
CA LYS A 101 -18.30 -0.18 -3.57
C LYS A 101 -18.48 -1.07 -4.79
N THR A 102 -17.37 -1.65 -5.24
CA THR A 102 -17.37 -2.75 -6.21
C THR A 102 -17.31 -4.10 -5.51
N GLN A 103 -18.14 -5.03 -5.94
CA GLN A 103 -18.06 -6.45 -5.61
C GLN A 103 -17.75 -7.24 -6.88
N PHE A 104 -16.57 -7.87 -6.94
CA PHE A 104 -16.21 -8.78 -8.02
C PHE A 104 -16.82 -10.16 -7.79
N LEU A 105 -17.40 -10.73 -8.85
CA LEU A 105 -18.02 -12.05 -8.91
C LEU A 105 -17.23 -12.88 -9.91
N ASP A 106 -15.99 -13.23 -9.54
CA ASP A 106 -14.98 -13.80 -10.45
C ASP A 106 -15.43 -15.10 -11.12
N GLU A 107 -16.22 -15.92 -10.42
CA GLU A 107 -16.77 -17.19 -10.93
C GLU A 107 -17.59 -17.01 -12.21
N ILE A 108 -18.32 -15.88 -12.31
CA ILE A 108 -19.18 -15.57 -13.45
C ILE A 108 -18.67 -14.37 -14.26
N ARG A 109 -17.47 -13.86 -13.93
CA ARG A 109 -16.84 -12.71 -14.61
C ARG A 109 -17.75 -11.49 -14.66
N GLU A 110 -18.38 -11.16 -13.53
CA GLU A 110 -19.19 -9.94 -13.38
C GLU A 110 -18.66 -9.08 -12.23
N SER A 111 -18.87 -7.77 -12.29
CA SER A 111 -18.81 -6.90 -11.11
C SER A 111 -20.21 -6.38 -10.79
N LYS A 112 -20.45 -6.14 -9.51
CA LYS A 112 -21.65 -5.48 -9.01
C LYS A 112 -21.25 -4.21 -8.28
N GLU A 113 -21.76 -3.10 -8.75
CA GLU A 113 -21.48 -1.78 -8.20
C GLU A 113 -22.61 -1.35 -7.27
N TYR A 114 -22.23 -0.71 -6.17
CA TYR A 114 -23.12 -0.15 -5.16
C TYR A 114 -22.73 1.31 -4.95
N VAL A 115 -23.63 2.24 -5.24
CA VAL A 115 -23.34 3.68 -5.22
C VAL A 115 -24.38 4.42 -4.40
N VAL A 116 -23.94 5.25 -3.45
CA VAL A 116 -24.77 6.28 -2.83
C VAL A 116 -24.41 7.62 -3.47
N ALA A 117 -25.40 8.34 -3.97
CA ALA A 117 -25.19 9.56 -4.73
C ALA A 117 -26.18 10.67 -4.37
N TYR A 118 -25.77 11.91 -4.61
CA TYR A 118 -26.66 13.06 -4.70
C TYR A 118 -27.26 13.15 -6.10
N ASP A 119 -28.58 13.30 -6.19
CA ASP A 119 -29.28 13.59 -7.44
C ASP A 119 -29.82 15.02 -7.46
N PHE A 120 -29.18 15.87 -8.26
CA PHE A 120 -29.55 17.27 -8.46
C PHE A 120 -30.50 17.50 -9.63
N THR A 121 -31.00 16.44 -10.28
CA THR A 121 -31.80 16.54 -11.52
C THR A 121 -33.05 17.39 -11.31
N LYS A 122 -33.75 17.22 -10.18
CA LYS A 122 -34.99 17.98 -9.88
C LYS A 122 -34.71 19.32 -9.22
N ASN A 123 -33.61 19.44 -8.48
CA ASN A 123 -33.28 20.64 -7.72
C ASN A 123 -31.75 20.78 -7.60
N ASN A 124 -31.22 21.90 -8.09
CA ASN A 124 -29.79 22.17 -8.13
C ASN A 124 -29.20 22.52 -6.75
N SER A 125 -29.99 22.66 -5.68
CA SER A 125 -29.51 23.05 -4.34
C SER A 125 -30.03 22.19 -3.19
N ASN A 126 -30.96 21.27 -3.46
CA ASN A 126 -31.48 20.33 -2.48
C ASN A 126 -31.62 18.96 -3.15
N PRO A 127 -30.52 18.21 -3.26
CA PRO A 127 -30.49 16.95 -3.99
C PRO A 127 -31.30 15.86 -3.27
N GLU A 128 -31.85 14.94 -4.03
CA GLU A 128 -32.32 13.66 -3.48
C GLU A 128 -31.10 12.77 -3.21
N ILE A 129 -31.10 12.00 -2.13
CA ILE A 129 -30.10 10.97 -1.86
C ILE A 129 -30.63 9.66 -2.42
N VAL A 130 -29.87 9.06 -3.32
CA VAL A 130 -30.25 7.83 -4.01
C VAL A 130 -29.19 6.75 -3.80
N TYR A 131 -29.66 5.51 -3.68
CA TYR A 131 -28.85 4.31 -3.75
C TYR A 131 -29.05 3.66 -5.10
N ILE A 132 -27.96 3.43 -5.81
CA ILE A 132 -27.93 2.89 -7.17
C ILE A 132 -27.12 1.59 -7.13
N MET A 133 -27.63 0.55 -7.76
CA MET A 133 -26.89 -0.68 -8.00
C MET A 133 -26.96 -1.03 -9.48
N PHE A 134 -25.86 -1.53 -10.01
CA PHE A 134 -25.80 -2.01 -11.39
C PHE A 134 -24.74 -3.11 -11.52
N LYS A 135 -24.72 -3.78 -12.67
CA LYS A 135 -23.76 -4.84 -12.96
C LYS A 135 -22.95 -4.52 -14.19
N ASN A 136 -21.70 -4.98 -14.18
CA ASN A 136 -20.83 -4.99 -15.34
C ASN A 136 -20.32 -6.40 -15.62
N LYS A 137 -19.98 -6.68 -16.86
CA LYS A 137 -19.40 -7.95 -17.30
C LYS A 137 -17.94 -7.76 -17.69
N ASP A 138 -17.06 -8.61 -17.17
CA ASP A 138 -15.66 -8.68 -17.58
C ASP A 138 -15.55 -9.32 -18.98
N ILE A 139 -14.93 -8.58 -19.90
CA ILE A 139 -14.69 -8.98 -21.29
C ILE A 139 -13.26 -9.49 -21.55
N GLY A 140 -12.40 -9.58 -20.53
CA GLY A 140 -11.13 -10.31 -20.55
C GLY A 140 -10.05 -9.76 -21.49
N LYS A 141 -9.95 -8.43 -21.67
CA LYS A 141 -8.91 -7.81 -22.50
C LYS A 141 -7.74 -7.31 -21.66
N ASP A 142 -6.55 -7.16 -22.24
CA ASP A 142 -5.33 -6.77 -21.48
C ASP A 142 -5.21 -5.24 -21.32
N VAL A 143 -6.30 -4.57 -20.90
CA VAL A 143 -6.35 -3.10 -20.73
C VAL A 143 -7.15 -2.75 -19.48
N LEU A 144 -6.77 -1.66 -18.79
CA LEU A 144 -7.32 -1.13 -17.53
C LEU A 144 -8.87 -0.92 -17.46
N ARG A 145 -9.64 -1.20 -18.53
CA ARG A 145 -11.10 -1.07 -18.59
C ARG A 145 -11.74 -2.33 -19.21
N ASN A 146 -11.87 -3.38 -18.41
CA ASN A 146 -12.39 -4.69 -18.83
C ASN A 146 -13.86 -4.93 -18.55
N TYR A 147 -14.56 -3.97 -17.95
CA TYR A 147 -15.94 -4.15 -17.51
C TYR A 147 -16.88 -3.36 -18.40
N VAL A 148 -17.87 -4.04 -18.98
CA VAL A 148 -18.92 -3.43 -19.81
C VAL A 148 -20.26 -3.52 -19.07
N TYR A 149 -20.98 -2.41 -19.02
CA TYR A 149 -22.31 -2.34 -18.42
C TYR A 149 -23.25 -3.43 -18.94
N ILE A 150 -23.96 -4.10 -18.03
CA ILE A 150 -25.05 -5.02 -18.37
C ILE A 150 -26.34 -4.22 -18.45
N GLU A 151 -26.91 -4.13 -19.65
CA GLU A 151 -28.15 -3.41 -19.91
C GLU A 151 -29.29 -3.86 -18.99
N ASP A 152 -30.16 -2.91 -18.60
CA ASP A 152 -31.27 -3.11 -17.66
C ASP A 152 -30.90 -3.67 -16.26
N SER A 153 -29.62 -3.67 -15.87
CA SER A 153 -29.19 -4.14 -14.55
C SER A 153 -29.32 -3.08 -13.44
N VAL A 154 -29.61 -1.83 -13.81
CA VAL A 154 -29.75 -0.72 -12.86
C VAL A 154 -30.97 -0.91 -11.98
N THR A 155 -30.75 -0.80 -10.68
CA THR A 155 -31.81 -0.64 -9.67
C THR A 155 -31.51 0.60 -8.85
N GLU A 156 -32.56 1.34 -8.48
CA GLU A 156 -32.44 2.60 -7.76
C GLU A 156 -33.47 2.69 -6.64
N LYS A 157 -33.04 3.23 -5.49
CA LYS A 157 -33.87 3.46 -4.31
C LYS A 157 -33.61 4.86 -3.78
N LYS A 158 -34.65 5.67 -3.66
CA LYS A 158 -34.59 6.96 -2.95
C LYS A 158 -34.41 6.70 -1.46
N LEU A 159 -33.35 7.25 -0.87
CA LEU A 159 -33.09 7.16 0.56
C LEU A 159 -33.74 8.31 1.32
N GLY A 160 -33.70 9.52 0.77
CA GLY A 160 -34.30 10.72 1.38
C GLY A 160 -33.84 12.00 0.71
N ASP A 161 -34.13 13.15 1.32
CA ASP A 161 -33.77 14.48 0.79
C ASP A 161 -32.77 15.22 1.69
N LYS A 162 -32.19 14.52 2.67
CA LYS A 162 -31.19 15.02 3.60
C LYS A 162 -30.05 14.01 3.70
N SER A 163 -28.81 14.47 3.61
CA SER A 163 -27.61 13.64 3.77
C SER A 163 -27.58 12.84 5.07
N SER A 164 -28.21 13.35 6.14
CA SER A 164 -28.35 12.64 7.42
C SER A 164 -29.00 11.26 7.28
N VAL A 165 -29.80 11.04 6.24
CA VAL A 165 -30.42 9.73 5.97
C VAL A 165 -29.39 8.65 5.66
N ILE A 166 -28.17 9.01 5.24
CA ILE A 166 -27.06 8.07 5.04
C ILE A 166 -26.71 7.42 6.39
N LEU A 167 -26.76 8.18 7.49
CA LEU A 167 -26.47 7.69 8.85
C LEU A 167 -27.45 6.61 9.31
N ASP A 168 -28.67 6.58 8.76
CA ASP A 168 -29.66 5.55 9.08
C ASP A 168 -29.24 4.15 8.62
N TYR A 169 -28.33 4.08 7.65
CA TYR A 169 -27.79 2.86 7.07
C TYR A 169 -26.38 2.53 7.58
N MET A 170 -25.80 3.34 8.48
CA MET A 170 -24.44 3.15 9.02
C MET A 170 -24.45 2.48 10.41
N TYR A 171 -23.60 1.48 10.58
CA TYR A 171 -23.49 0.69 11.81
C TYR A 171 -22.04 0.51 12.25
N VAL A 172 -21.79 0.71 13.55
CA VAL A 172 -20.47 0.50 14.17
C VAL A 172 -20.24 -1.00 14.43
N THR A 173 -19.04 -1.48 14.13
CA THR A 173 -18.54 -2.85 14.32
C THR A 173 -17.43 -2.87 15.36
N ASP A 174 -17.05 -4.08 15.80
CA ASP A 174 -15.95 -4.28 16.74
C ASP A 174 -14.57 -4.31 16.04
N GLU A 175 -14.52 -3.94 14.75
CA GLU A 175 -13.28 -3.88 13.97
C GLU A 175 -12.38 -2.75 14.52
N LYS A 176 -11.08 -3.01 14.58
CA LYS A 176 -10.09 -2.09 15.13
C LYS A 176 -9.08 -1.69 14.07
N PRO A 177 -8.44 -0.51 14.22
CA PRO A 177 -7.30 -0.16 13.39
C PRO A 177 -6.25 -1.27 13.44
N LYS A 178 -5.73 -1.67 12.28
CA LYS A 178 -4.61 -2.61 12.22
C LYS A 178 -3.35 -1.88 12.67
N GLU A 179 -2.65 -2.43 13.66
CA GLU A 179 -1.31 -1.93 14.00
C GLU A 179 -0.42 -2.05 12.76
N ALA A 180 0.26 -0.96 12.40
CA ALA A 180 1.22 -1.02 11.33
C ALA A 180 2.40 -1.88 11.76
N GLU A 181 2.64 -2.80 10.88
CA GLU A 181 3.76 -3.66 10.84
C GLU A 181 5.00 -2.85 10.44
N VAL A 182 5.73 -2.30 11.43
CA VAL A 182 6.98 -1.54 11.19
C VAL A 182 8.12 -2.48 10.80
N GLY A 183 8.84 -2.12 9.74
CA GLY A 183 9.86 -2.97 9.13
C GLY A 183 9.34 -3.80 7.97
N TRP A 184 10.27 -4.34 7.21
CA TRP A 184 10.03 -5.14 6.02
C TRP A 184 9.86 -6.60 6.42
N LEU A 185 8.84 -7.27 5.88
CA LEU A 185 8.74 -8.71 6.01
C LEU A 185 9.70 -9.34 4.99
N PHE A 186 10.74 -10.01 5.48
CA PHE A 186 11.59 -10.85 4.64
C PHE A 186 11.06 -12.28 4.70
N GLU A 187 10.65 -12.78 3.54
CA GLU A 187 10.17 -14.15 3.38
C GLU A 187 11.22 -14.95 2.63
N GLU A 188 11.37 -16.24 2.96
CA GLU A 188 12.18 -17.17 2.18
C GLU A 188 11.28 -18.34 1.80
N PHE A 189 10.99 -18.47 0.51
CA PHE A 189 10.09 -19.49 -0.02
C PHE A 189 10.81 -20.77 -0.44
N SER A 190 12.16 -20.74 -0.50
CA SER A 190 12.92 -21.95 -0.76
C SER A 190 12.94 -22.90 0.41
N THR A 191 13.09 -24.20 0.15
CA THR A 191 13.27 -25.18 1.21
C THR A 191 14.72 -25.18 1.73
N LYS A 192 14.92 -25.73 2.93
CA LYS A 192 16.27 -25.90 3.49
C LYS A 192 17.15 -26.76 2.57
N GLU A 193 16.55 -27.78 1.94
CA GLU A 193 17.20 -28.65 0.96
C GLU A 193 17.60 -27.88 -0.31
N GLU A 194 16.75 -27.00 -0.83
CA GLU A 194 17.09 -26.17 -2.00
C GLU A 194 18.27 -25.22 -1.73
N ILE A 195 18.37 -24.68 -0.50
CA ILE A 195 19.52 -23.88 -0.06
C ILE A 195 20.78 -24.75 0.03
N GLU A 196 20.68 -25.99 0.52
CA GLU A 196 21.82 -26.93 0.54
C GLU A 196 22.26 -27.36 -0.86
N GLU A 197 21.31 -27.62 -1.76
CA GLU A 197 21.58 -27.94 -3.16
C GLU A 197 22.30 -26.80 -3.86
N PHE A 198 21.86 -25.55 -3.65
CA PHE A 198 22.55 -24.39 -4.23
C PHE A 198 23.99 -24.27 -3.72
N GLN A 199 24.22 -24.45 -2.41
CA GLN A 199 25.58 -24.45 -1.84
C GLN A 199 26.46 -25.55 -2.46
N LYS A 200 25.91 -26.75 -2.69
CA LYS A 200 26.60 -27.85 -3.38
C LYS A 200 26.92 -27.49 -4.84
N GLU A 201 25.96 -26.89 -5.56
CA GLU A 201 26.09 -26.46 -6.95
C GLU A 201 27.24 -25.46 -7.13
N ILE A 202 27.31 -24.43 -6.27
CA ILE A 202 28.37 -23.41 -6.33
C ILE A 202 29.66 -23.85 -5.64
N GLY A 203 29.65 -24.98 -4.92
CA GLY A 203 30.80 -25.51 -4.19
C GLY A 203 31.25 -24.64 -3.01
N LEU A 204 30.34 -23.88 -2.40
CA LEU A 204 30.62 -22.94 -1.30
C LEU A 204 29.61 -23.15 -0.17
N ARG A 205 30.04 -22.93 1.08
CA ARG A 205 29.16 -22.97 2.25
C ARG A 205 28.93 -21.57 2.80
N PHE A 206 27.67 -21.22 3.02
CA PHE A 206 27.28 -19.95 3.60
C PHE A 206 27.72 -19.83 5.07
N PRO A 207 28.00 -18.60 5.56
CA PRO A 207 28.23 -18.35 6.98
C PRO A 207 27.06 -18.85 7.83
N GLU A 208 27.35 -19.42 8.99
CA GLU A 208 26.35 -20.04 9.86
C GLU A 208 25.26 -19.04 10.28
N LYS A 209 25.64 -17.81 10.64
CA LYS A 209 24.68 -16.76 11.01
C LYS A 209 23.76 -16.36 9.86
N TYR A 210 24.28 -16.31 8.63
CA TYR A 210 23.48 -15.99 7.45
C TYR A 210 22.53 -17.14 7.11
N LEU A 211 23.00 -18.38 7.19
CA LEU A 211 22.18 -19.57 6.97
C LEU A 211 21.05 -19.68 8.00
N ASN A 212 21.35 -19.44 9.29
CA ASN A 212 20.34 -19.41 10.35
C ASN A 212 19.29 -18.31 10.13
N PHE A 213 19.69 -17.15 9.59
CA PHE A 213 18.75 -16.10 9.21
C PHE A 213 17.77 -16.57 8.13
N LEU A 214 18.25 -17.21 7.05
CA LEU A 214 17.40 -17.78 6.00
C LEU A 214 16.47 -18.89 6.54
N TYR A 215 17.02 -19.81 7.34
CA TYR A 215 16.23 -20.91 7.92
C TYR A 215 15.15 -20.42 8.88
N LYS A 216 15.44 -19.38 9.66
CA LYS A 216 14.44 -18.75 10.52
C LYS A 216 13.30 -18.13 9.70
N ALA A 217 13.62 -17.47 8.58
CA ALA A 217 12.60 -16.94 7.67
C ALA A 217 11.68 -18.04 7.10
N ILE A 218 12.22 -19.23 6.80
CA ILE A 218 11.42 -20.38 6.38
C ILE A 218 10.53 -20.89 7.53
N ASP A 219 11.14 -21.16 8.69
CA ASP A 219 10.46 -21.81 9.82
C ASP A 219 9.33 -20.94 10.41
N GLU A 220 9.48 -19.61 10.36
CA GLU A 220 8.53 -18.65 10.91
C GLU A 220 7.55 -18.07 9.86
N ASN A 221 7.60 -18.54 8.61
CA ASN A 221 6.86 -17.95 7.47
C ASN A 221 7.09 -16.44 7.32
N GLY A 222 8.37 -16.07 7.35
CA GLY A 222 8.85 -14.71 7.24
C GLY A 222 9.32 -14.14 8.58
N ILE A 223 10.31 -13.27 8.50
CA ILE A 223 10.86 -12.53 9.64
C ILE A 223 10.84 -11.05 9.36
N ARG A 224 10.53 -10.28 10.40
CA ARG A 224 10.46 -8.83 10.31
C ARG A 224 11.84 -8.21 10.47
N ILE A 225 12.27 -7.49 9.45
CA ILE A 225 13.53 -6.75 9.39
C ILE A 225 13.24 -5.27 9.56
N TYR A 226 13.77 -4.68 10.62
CA TYR A 226 13.60 -3.26 10.86
C TYR A 226 14.53 -2.43 9.96
N PRO A 227 14.19 -1.15 9.69
CA PRO A 227 15.09 -0.25 8.99
C PRO A 227 16.46 -0.20 9.66
N GLN A 228 17.53 -0.30 8.87
CA GLN A 228 18.91 -0.35 9.34
C GLN A 228 19.72 0.80 8.75
N LYS A 229 20.74 1.23 9.50
CA LYS A 229 21.77 2.17 9.04
C LYS A 229 23.13 1.75 9.57
N TYR A 230 24.19 2.25 8.95
CA TYR A 230 25.52 2.03 9.49
C TYR A 230 25.73 2.83 10.79
N LYS A 231 26.44 2.24 11.75
CA LYS A 231 26.86 2.94 12.97
C LYS A 231 27.88 4.01 12.61
N SER A 232 27.83 5.13 13.32
CA SER A 232 28.70 6.30 13.07
C SER A 232 30.20 5.97 13.03
N LYS A 233 30.65 4.99 13.84
CA LYS A 233 32.05 4.56 13.88
C LYS A 233 32.53 3.84 12.62
N TYR A 234 31.62 3.37 11.75
CA TYR A 234 31.91 2.69 10.48
C TYR A 234 31.55 3.53 9.25
N ARG A 235 31.43 4.85 9.43
CA ARG A 235 31.01 5.75 8.37
C ARG A 235 31.95 5.72 7.17
N LYS A 236 33.26 5.56 7.39
CA LYS A 236 34.26 5.56 6.31
C LYS A 236 34.15 4.28 5.45
N GLU A 237 33.74 3.19 6.06
CA GLU A 237 33.64 1.87 5.46
C GLU A 237 32.33 1.71 4.66
N LEU A 238 31.25 2.40 5.06
CA LEU A 238 29.90 2.19 4.51
C LEU A 238 29.31 3.40 3.77
N SER A 239 29.95 4.58 3.78
CA SER A 239 29.36 5.82 3.22
C SER A 239 28.91 5.70 1.76
N ASP A 240 29.61 4.90 0.96
CA ASP A 240 29.44 4.86 -0.50
C ASP A 240 28.64 3.63 -0.96
N THR A 241 28.05 2.88 -0.02
CA THR A 241 27.44 1.57 -0.29
C THR A 241 25.92 1.60 -0.51
N ASN A 242 25.27 2.74 -0.23
CA ASN A 242 23.80 2.88 -0.21
C ASN A 242 23.06 1.79 0.60
N PHE A 243 23.74 1.17 1.56
CA PHE A 243 23.24 0.02 2.32
C PHE A 243 21.87 0.28 2.99
N GLU A 244 21.65 1.50 3.49
CA GLU A 244 20.42 1.90 4.21
C GLU A 244 19.14 1.87 3.34
N TYR A 245 19.29 1.75 2.02
CA TYR A 245 18.18 1.70 1.06
C TYR A 245 18.04 0.35 0.35
N GLY A 246 18.92 -0.61 0.63
CA GLY A 246 18.84 -1.93 0.00
C GLY A 246 17.95 -2.91 0.77
N GLU A 247 17.96 -4.16 0.31
CA GLU A 247 17.18 -5.25 0.88
C GLU A 247 17.90 -6.61 0.80
N TYR A 248 17.54 -7.50 1.72
CA TYR A 248 17.99 -8.89 1.69
C TYR A 248 17.33 -9.64 0.55
N MET A 249 18.09 -10.48 -0.14
CA MET A 249 17.59 -11.27 -1.27
C MET A 249 17.19 -12.67 -0.84
N MET A 250 16.07 -13.16 -1.38
CA MET A 250 15.67 -14.57 -1.34
C MET A 250 16.62 -15.43 -2.16
N LEU A 251 16.66 -16.75 -1.91
CA LEU A 251 17.49 -17.67 -2.67
C LEU A 251 17.26 -17.58 -4.18
N LYS A 252 16.00 -17.43 -4.62
CA LYS A 252 15.65 -17.27 -6.04
C LYS A 252 16.30 -16.02 -6.65
N GLU A 253 16.30 -14.91 -5.92
CA GLU A 253 16.90 -13.64 -6.35
C GLU A 253 18.41 -13.75 -6.35
N ILE A 254 19.01 -14.35 -5.33
CA ILE A 254 20.45 -14.66 -5.28
C ILE A 254 20.86 -15.45 -6.52
N LYS A 255 20.14 -16.52 -6.86
CA LYS A 255 20.41 -17.34 -8.06
C LYS A 255 20.34 -16.53 -9.35
N ASN A 256 19.28 -15.73 -9.50
CA ASN A 256 19.06 -14.92 -10.70
C ASN A 256 20.12 -13.82 -10.85
N ASN A 257 20.36 -13.04 -9.80
CA ASN A 257 21.34 -11.95 -9.79
C ASN A 257 22.76 -12.49 -9.93
N TYR A 258 23.11 -13.59 -9.25
CA TYR A 258 24.42 -14.21 -9.42
C TYR A 258 24.68 -14.67 -10.87
N LYS A 259 23.67 -15.29 -11.51
CA LYS A 259 23.77 -15.69 -12.92
C LYS A 259 23.92 -14.47 -13.84
N PHE A 260 23.09 -13.44 -13.66
CA PHE A 260 23.18 -12.19 -14.40
C PHE A 260 24.59 -11.56 -14.28
N LEU A 261 25.13 -11.47 -13.07
CA LEU A 261 26.46 -10.93 -12.81
C LEU A 261 27.56 -11.73 -13.53
N LEU A 262 27.48 -13.06 -13.54
CA LEU A 262 28.41 -13.93 -14.28
C LEU A 262 28.35 -13.72 -15.80
N ASP A 263 27.15 -13.49 -16.34
CA ASP A 263 26.91 -13.38 -17.77
C ASP A 263 27.33 -12.00 -18.32
N GLU A 264 26.97 -10.92 -17.62
CA GLU A 264 27.14 -9.53 -18.07
C GLU A 264 28.47 -8.90 -17.63
N PHE A 265 28.93 -9.14 -16.39
CA PHE A 265 30.05 -8.39 -15.80
C PHE A 265 31.40 -9.12 -15.93
N LYS A 266 31.85 -9.42 -17.15
CA LYS A 266 33.07 -10.23 -17.34
C LYS A 266 34.38 -9.42 -17.15
N PRO A 267 35.31 -9.87 -16.28
CA PRO A 267 35.24 -11.07 -15.43
C PRO A 267 34.55 -10.82 -14.08
N TYR A 268 33.44 -11.52 -13.82
CA TYR A 268 32.80 -11.56 -12.50
C TYR A 268 33.32 -12.79 -11.74
N PRO A 269 33.75 -12.66 -10.47
CA PRO A 269 34.31 -13.80 -9.75
C PRO A 269 33.22 -14.78 -9.30
N LYS A 270 33.32 -16.05 -9.71
CA LYS A 270 32.45 -17.15 -9.23
C LYS A 270 32.44 -17.36 -7.71
N LYS A 271 33.44 -16.80 -7.02
CA LYS A 271 33.58 -16.86 -5.57
C LYS A 271 32.99 -15.64 -4.85
N LEU A 272 32.18 -14.83 -5.53
CA LEU A 272 31.54 -13.63 -4.98
C LEU A 272 30.02 -13.77 -5.12
N ILE A 273 29.34 -14.08 -4.01
CA ILE A 273 27.90 -14.41 -4.01
C ILE A 273 27.12 -13.22 -3.45
N PRO A 274 26.23 -12.58 -4.22
CA PRO A 274 25.44 -11.46 -3.74
C PRO A 274 24.36 -11.97 -2.77
N ILE A 275 24.15 -11.27 -1.65
CA ILE A 275 23.15 -11.65 -0.62
C ILE A 275 22.23 -10.49 -0.21
N TYR A 276 22.59 -9.28 -0.62
CA TYR A 276 21.83 -8.07 -0.36
C TYR A 276 21.96 -7.19 -1.60
N GLU A 277 20.83 -6.71 -2.10
CA GLU A 277 20.80 -5.76 -3.20
C GLU A 277 20.75 -4.35 -2.61
N CYS A 278 21.68 -3.49 -3.02
CA CYS A 278 21.67 -2.08 -2.69
C CYS A 278 20.86 -1.31 -3.76
N ILE A 279 21.33 -0.14 -4.19
CA ILE A 279 20.73 0.62 -5.31
C ILE A 279 21.64 0.47 -6.54
N SER A 280 21.05 0.45 -7.75
CA SER A 280 21.76 0.51 -9.04
C SER A 280 22.73 -0.64 -9.28
N GLU A 281 22.26 -1.90 -9.21
CA GLU A 281 23.07 -3.10 -9.48
C GLU A 281 24.35 -3.20 -8.61
N CYS A 282 24.31 -2.59 -7.42
CA CYS A 282 25.34 -2.72 -6.41
C CYS A 282 24.89 -3.71 -5.33
N TYR A 283 25.81 -4.51 -4.81
CA TYR A 283 25.47 -5.64 -3.94
C TYR A 283 26.40 -5.73 -2.73
N ILE A 284 25.88 -6.22 -1.61
CA ILE A 284 26.71 -6.77 -0.53
C ILE A 284 26.86 -8.26 -0.78
N CYS A 285 28.11 -8.70 -0.85
CA CYS A 285 28.45 -10.05 -1.28
C CYS A 285 29.24 -10.81 -0.21
N LEU A 286 28.98 -12.11 -0.12
CA LEU A 286 29.86 -13.08 0.51
C LEU A 286 31.05 -13.33 -0.43
N ASP A 287 32.26 -12.97 0.00
CA ASP A 287 33.47 -13.00 -0.82
C ASP A 287 34.44 -14.09 -0.36
N TYR A 288 34.46 -15.18 -1.13
CA TYR A 288 35.30 -16.36 -0.93
C TYR A 288 36.59 -16.33 -1.78
N ARG A 289 36.93 -15.20 -2.39
CA ARG A 289 38.14 -15.11 -3.23
C ARG A 289 39.43 -15.17 -2.41
N GLY A 290 39.38 -14.76 -1.14
CA GLY A 290 40.50 -14.91 -0.20
C GLY A 290 40.65 -16.35 0.29
N GLU A 291 41.88 -16.74 0.63
CA GLU A 291 42.12 -18.03 1.27
C GLU A 291 41.64 -17.98 2.73
N LEU A 292 40.70 -18.87 3.08
CA LEU A 292 40.35 -19.12 4.48
C LEU A 292 41.59 -19.67 5.19
N ASN A 293 41.90 -19.14 6.38
CA ASN A 293 43.10 -19.51 7.13
C ASN A 293 42.81 -19.51 8.64
N THR A 294 43.85 -19.60 9.48
CA THR A 294 43.69 -19.62 10.94
C THR A 294 42.99 -18.37 11.51
N THR A 295 42.92 -17.29 10.74
CA THR A 295 42.32 -16.00 11.11
C THR A 295 40.99 -15.73 10.38
N LEU A 296 40.88 -15.99 9.07
CA LEU A 296 39.63 -15.94 8.31
C LEU A 296 38.90 -17.28 8.36
N LYS A 297 37.91 -17.38 9.25
CA LYS A 297 37.05 -18.58 9.40
C LYS A 297 35.80 -18.55 8.53
N GLU A 298 35.43 -17.37 8.03
CA GLU A 298 34.25 -17.11 7.20
C GLU A 298 34.64 -16.30 5.95
N PRO A 299 33.85 -16.31 4.86
CA PRO A 299 34.01 -15.34 3.78
C PRO A 299 33.89 -13.92 4.33
N ARG A 300 34.73 -13.02 3.81
CA ARG A 300 34.60 -11.59 4.08
C ARG A 300 33.35 -11.04 3.39
N ILE A 301 32.94 -9.86 3.80
CA ILE A 301 31.86 -9.11 3.16
C ILE A 301 32.47 -8.03 2.28
N THR A 302 32.06 -8.03 1.01
CA THR A 302 32.53 -7.10 -0.01
C THR A 302 31.34 -6.39 -0.62
N TYR A 303 31.42 -5.06 -0.70
CA TYR A 303 30.54 -4.27 -1.54
C TYR A 303 31.01 -4.39 -3.00
N PHE A 304 30.10 -4.83 -3.87
CA PHE A 304 30.27 -4.86 -5.31
C PHE A 304 29.55 -3.66 -5.94
N ASN A 305 30.27 -2.89 -6.77
CA ASN A 305 29.72 -1.81 -7.57
C ASN A 305 29.90 -2.13 -9.06
N SER A 306 28.78 -2.28 -9.77
CA SER A 306 28.72 -2.60 -11.20
C SER A 306 29.25 -1.47 -12.09
N GLU A 307 29.06 -0.20 -11.68
CA GLU A 307 29.43 1.00 -12.43
C GLU A 307 30.95 1.26 -12.44
N GLU A 308 31.65 0.77 -11.41
CA GLU A 308 33.10 0.90 -11.31
C GLU A 308 33.84 -0.01 -12.31
N SER A 309 35.16 0.06 -12.37
CA SER A 309 35.97 -0.82 -13.23
C SER A 309 37.16 -1.46 -12.52
N GLY A 310 37.55 -2.65 -12.97
CA GLY A 310 38.65 -3.42 -12.40
C GLY A 310 38.46 -3.70 -10.91
N ASN A 311 39.54 -3.58 -10.14
CA ASN A 311 39.51 -3.88 -8.69
C ASN A 311 38.69 -2.90 -7.86
N ARG A 312 38.37 -1.70 -8.38
CA ARG A 312 37.55 -0.71 -7.68
C ARG A 312 36.10 -1.15 -7.50
N ARG A 313 35.64 -2.10 -8.34
CA ARG A 313 34.35 -2.77 -8.19
C ARG A 313 34.19 -3.52 -6.89
N PHE A 314 35.29 -3.85 -6.20
CA PHE A 314 35.26 -4.73 -5.05
C PHE A 314 35.85 -4.02 -3.84
N VAL A 315 34.98 -3.54 -2.96
CA VAL A 315 35.38 -2.84 -1.74
C VAL A 315 35.13 -3.77 -0.55
N PRO A 316 36.17 -4.35 0.07
CA PRO A 316 36.00 -5.11 1.31
C PRO A 316 35.48 -4.18 2.41
N ILE A 317 34.40 -4.59 3.08
CA ILE A 317 33.76 -3.78 4.13
C ILE A 317 33.78 -4.46 5.50
N ALA A 318 33.81 -5.79 5.58
CA ALA A 318 33.93 -6.51 6.84
C ALA A 318 34.64 -7.86 6.66
N ASP A 319 35.29 -8.38 7.69
CA ASP A 319 36.03 -9.65 7.63
C ASP A 319 35.12 -10.89 7.77
N SER A 320 33.85 -10.72 8.13
CA SER A 320 32.86 -11.79 8.29
C SER A 320 31.44 -11.23 8.23
N TYR A 321 30.44 -12.11 8.07
CA TYR A 321 29.03 -11.69 8.12
C TYR A 321 28.66 -11.19 9.53
N GLU A 322 29.21 -11.80 10.58
CA GLU A 322 29.04 -11.31 11.95
C GLU A 322 29.59 -9.89 12.14
N ALA A 323 30.82 -9.63 11.66
CA ALA A 323 31.40 -8.29 11.74
C ALA A 323 30.59 -7.26 10.96
N PHE A 324 29.97 -7.65 9.84
CA PHE A 324 29.06 -6.78 9.10
C PHE A 324 27.79 -6.45 9.90
N LEU A 325 27.18 -7.44 10.57
CA LEU A 325 26.05 -7.19 11.48
C LEU A 325 26.43 -6.23 12.62
N ASP A 326 27.67 -6.29 13.11
CA ASP A 326 28.17 -5.34 14.11
C ASP A 326 28.33 -3.91 13.56
N MET A 327 28.41 -3.74 12.25
CA MET A 327 28.51 -2.43 11.61
C MET A 327 27.18 -1.68 11.49
N ILE A 328 26.07 -2.42 11.56
CA ILE A 328 24.72 -1.89 11.33
C ILE A 328 23.94 -1.79 12.64
N GLU A 329 23.04 -0.82 12.73
CA GLU A 329 22.09 -0.67 13.84
C GLU A 329 20.68 -0.46 13.31
N VAL A 330 19.69 -0.88 14.12
CA VAL A 330 18.29 -0.56 13.86
C VAL A 330 18.08 0.94 14.00
N ASP A 331 17.48 1.57 12.99
CA ASP A 331 17.16 2.99 13.00
C ASP A 331 15.93 3.28 13.87
N LYS A 332 16.14 3.30 15.19
CA LYS A 332 15.09 3.51 16.20
C LYS A 332 14.27 4.78 15.96
N LYS A 333 14.89 5.84 15.41
CA LYS A 333 14.17 7.09 15.12
C LYS A 333 13.17 6.92 14.00
N LYS A 334 13.55 6.22 12.92
CA LYS A 334 12.65 5.92 11.81
C LYS A 334 11.51 4.99 12.25
N VAL A 335 11.84 3.96 13.03
CA VAL A 335 10.85 3.06 13.65
C VAL A 335 9.83 3.85 14.48
N GLU A 336 10.29 4.76 15.36
CA GLU A 336 9.40 5.57 16.20
C GLU A 336 8.54 6.54 15.38
N MET A 337 9.13 7.20 14.38
CA MET A 337 8.40 8.09 13.50
C MET A 337 7.31 7.36 12.71
N GLU A 338 7.57 6.15 12.22
CA GLU A 338 6.57 5.33 11.52
C GLU A 338 5.44 4.87 12.44
N LYS A 339 5.75 4.51 13.70
CA LYS A 339 4.74 4.20 14.73
C LYS A 339 3.86 5.41 15.03
N LYS A 340 4.47 6.57 15.27
CA LYS A 340 3.73 7.79 15.55
C LYS A 340 2.86 8.21 14.36
N ALA A 341 3.39 8.13 13.14
CA ALA A 341 2.62 8.45 11.94
C ALA A 341 1.40 7.52 11.78
N MET A 342 1.46 6.28 12.26
CA MET A 342 0.32 5.37 12.26
C MET A 342 -0.75 5.77 13.27
N GLU A 343 -0.38 6.13 14.50
CA GLU A 343 -1.34 6.62 15.50
C GLU A 343 -2.10 7.86 14.98
N GLU A 344 -1.40 8.71 14.22
CA GLU A 344 -1.96 9.92 13.61
C GLU A 344 -2.74 9.67 12.29
N ARG A 345 -2.70 8.46 11.70
CA ARG A 345 -3.45 8.14 10.46
C ARG A 345 -4.94 7.99 10.68
N TYR A 346 -5.34 7.70 11.91
CA TYR A 346 -6.71 7.41 12.26
C TYR A 346 -7.38 8.65 12.85
N LEU A 347 -8.49 9.05 12.25
CA LEU A 347 -9.35 10.12 12.78
C LEU A 347 -10.57 9.52 13.44
N TYR A 348 -10.78 9.86 14.71
CA TYR A 348 -11.92 9.42 15.52
C TYR A 348 -13.03 10.48 15.55
N GLY A 349 -14.27 10.05 15.74
CA GLY A 349 -15.46 10.90 15.73
C GLY A 349 -15.44 12.12 16.66
N ASP A 350 -14.79 12.06 17.81
CA ASP A 350 -14.67 13.24 18.70
C ASP A 350 -13.73 14.32 18.14
N GLN A 351 -12.64 13.93 17.49
CA GLN A 351 -11.73 14.87 16.82
C GLN A 351 -12.44 15.56 15.64
N ILE A 352 -13.41 14.88 15.03
CA ILE A 352 -14.31 15.43 14.01
C ILE A 352 -15.21 16.52 14.60
N LEU A 353 -15.78 16.29 15.78
CA LEU A 353 -16.66 17.23 16.48
C LEU A 353 -15.91 18.47 17.00
N GLU A 354 -14.66 18.32 17.44
CA GLU A 354 -13.80 19.45 17.83
C GLU A 354 -13.41 20.32 16.63
N MET A 355 -13.01 19.72 15.51
CA MET A 355 -12.77 20.46 14.27
C MET A 355 -14.02 21.18 13.71
N ILE A 356 -15.22 20.73 14.09
CA ILE A 356 -16.47 21.39 13.75
C ILE A 356 -16.71 22.64 14.61
N LYS A 357 -16.19 22.69 15.84
CA LYS A 357 -16.40 23.78 16.81
C LYS A 357 -15.45 24.96 16.67
N ASP A 358 -14.28 24.78 16.05
CA ASP A 358 -13.26 25.85 15.89
C ASP A 358 -13.57 26.89 14.78
N GLU A 359 -14.81 26.96 14.26
CA GLU A 359 -15.23 27.97 13.28
C GLU A 359 -16.59 28.65 13.60
N GLU A 360 -17.11 28.50 14.83
CA GLU A 360 -18.07 29.48 15.39
C GLU A 360 -17.34 30.67 16.01
#